data_AF-A0A7Y5JPN8-F1
#
_entry.id   AF-A0A7Y5JPN8-F1
#
_cell.length_a   1.000
_cell.length_b   1.000
_cell.length_c   1.000
_cell.angle_alpha   90.00
_cell.angle_beta   90.00
_cell.angle_gamma   90.00
#
_symmetry.space_group_name_H-M   'P 1'
#
loop_
_entity.id
_entity.type
_entity.pdbx_description
1 polymer ?
#
loop_
_entity_poly.entity_id
_entity_poly.type
_entity_poly.pdbx_seq_one_letter_code
_entity_poly.pdbx_strand_id
1 'polypeptide(L)'
;MLSNLELVEDFASALVKFDAGGAVFKDYRPGVGPHSEDAMVKAAMSILRDSKPESWGRARTKRTPDLLIEGDWQIEVKLLRPYGDNNRIAENWSQNLLHPYAGNESCLGDCLKLLRSERQERRGILVVGYEHNPCKTPLEPCLRGFEILAKSILGVELSKREEVVCTGLIHPVHQVARVSFWEVVK
;
A
#
# COMPACT_ATOMS: atom_id res chain seq x y z
N MET A 1 13.79 -14.24 6.07
CA MET A 1 12.35 -14.02 5.83
C MET A 1 12.08 -12.61 6.28
N LEU A 2 11.49 -11.78 5.44
CA LEU A 2 11.24 -10.38 5.72
C LEU A 2 10.10 -10.28 6.75
N SER A 3 10.37 -9.67 7.90
CA SER A 3 9.33 -9.41 8.89
C SER A 3 8.34 -8.35 8.39
N ASN A 4 7.16 -8.30 9.02
CA ASN A 4 6.12 -7.32 8.67
C ASN A 4 6.63 -5.88 8.85
N LEU A 5 7.42 -5.62 9.91
CA LEU A 5 7.98 -4.31 10.19
C LEU A 5 9.06 -3.92 9.17
N GLU A 6 10.02 -4.80 8.90
CA GLU A 6 11.07 -4.53 7.89
C GLU A 6 10.46 -4.26 6.52
N LEU A 7 9.40 -4.98 6.15
CA LEU A 7 8.68 -4.76 4.89
C LEU A 7 8.13 -3.33 4.82
N VAL A 8 7.46 -2.87 5.88
CA VAL A 8 6.86 -1.53 5.94
C VAL A 8 7.94 -0.45 5.95
N GLU A 9 8.98 -0.60 6.76
CA GLU A 9 10.09 0.36 6.86
C GLU A 9 10.83 0.50 5.53
N ASP A 10 11.11 -0.61 4.87
CA ASP A 10 11.79 -0.64 3.58
C ASP A 10 10.94 0.03 2.50
N PHE A 11 9.66 -0.34 2.42
CA PHE A 11 8.75 0.26 1.44
C PHE A 11 8.60 1.76 1.68
N ALA A 12 8.41 2.18 2.94
CA ALA A 12 8.32 3.58 3.33
C ALA A 12 9.58 4.38 2.96
N SER A 13 10.77 3.83 3.25
CA SER A 13 12.05 4.43 2.86
C SER A 13 12.19 4.56 1.35
N ALA A 14 11.73 3.56 0.58
CA ALA A 14 11.78 3.59 -0.87
C ALA A 14 10.84 4.68 -1.44
N LEU A 15 9.65 4.84 -0.86
CA LEU A 15 8.71 5.91 -1.26
C LEU A 15 9.29 7.29 -0.99
N VAL A 16 9.90 7.52 0.17
CA VAL A 16 10.55 8.81 0.50
C VAL A 16 11.68 9.12 -0.49
N LYS A 17 12.52 8.12 -0.80
CA LYS A 17 13.60 8.31 -1.77
C LYS A 17 13.08 8.60 -3.18
N PHE A 18 12.00 7.94 -3.59
CA PHE A 18 11.36 8.19 -4.88
C PHE A 18 10.72 9.58 -4.94
N ASP A 19 10.01 9.97 -3.88
CA ASP A 19 9.38 11.28 -3.74
C ASP A 19 10.41 12.42 -3.80
N ALA A 20 11.51 12.31 -3.06
CA ALA A 20 12.61 13.28 -3.09
C ALA A 20 13.25 13.43 -4.48
N GLY A 21 13.12 12.42 -5.35
CA GLY A 21 13.59 12.46 -6.73
C GLY A 21 12.77 13.38 -7.64
N GLY A 22 11.63 13.92 -7.19
CA GLY A 22 10.86 14.88 -8.00
C GLY A 22 10.18 14.26 -9.21
N ALA A 23 9.92 12.95 -9.20
CA ALA A 23 9.30 12.26 -10.33
C ALA A 23 7.94 12.90 -10.67
N VAL A 24 7.69 13.05 -11.96
CA VAL A 24 6.44 13.60 -12.51
C VAL A 24 5.64 12.47 -13.13
N PHE A 25 4.34 12.43 -12.82
CA PHE A 25 3.40 11.49 -13.42
C PHE A 25 2.40 12.24 -14.31
N LYS A 26 2.51 12.06 -15.63
CA LYS A 26 1.71 12.80 -16.63
C LYS A 26 1.90 14.32 -16.43
N ASP A 27 0.81 15.07 -16.37
CA ASP A 27 0.81 16.52 -16.14
C ASP A 27 0.58 16.89 -14.65
N TYR A 28 0.71 15.93 -13.73
CA TYR A 28 0.54 16.18 -12.30
C TYR A 28 1.79 16.79 -11.68
N ARG A 29 1.62 17.37 -10.49
CA ARG A 29 2.74 17.99 -9.77
C ARG A 29 3.73 16.93 -9.26
N PRO A 30 5.02 17.30 -9.09
CA PRO A 30 6.06 16.36 -8.67
C PRO A 30 5.81 15.74 -7.30
N GLY A 31 6.27 14.50 -7.14
CA GLY A 31 6.22 13.72 -5.90
C GLY A 31 5.50 12.39 -6.08
N VAL A 32 5.60 11.50 -5.10
CA VAL A 32 5.08 10.12 -5.22
C VAL A 32 3.55 10.07 -5.21
N GLY A 33 2.92 11.03 -4.52
CA GLY A 33 1.48 11.04 -4.23
C GLY A 33 0.55 10.87 -5.44
N PRO A 34 0.80 11.49 -6.61
CA PRO A 34 -0.05 11.35 -7.80
C PRO A 34 0.12 10.06 -8.62
N HIS A 35 1.16 9.26 -8.34
CA HIS A 35 1.39 8.02 -9.07
C HIS A 35 0.28 6.98 -8.82
N SER A 36 0.07 6.09 -9.79
CA SER A 36 -0.80 4.92 -9.63
C SER A 36 -0.16 3.85 -8.73
N GLU A 37 -0.97 2.90 -8.25
CA GLU A 37 -0.53 1.74 -7.47
C GLU A 37 0.64 1.01 -8.16
N ASP A 38 0.46 0.66 -9.43
CA ASP A 38 1.47 -0.07 -10.20
C ASP A 38 2.77 0.72 -10.40
N ALA A 39 2.68 2.04 -10.65
CA ALA A 39 3.83 2.90 -10.83
C ALA A 39 4.62 3.07 -9.52
N MET A 40 3.90 3.24 -8.41
CA MET A 40 4.48 3.34 -7.06
C MET A 40 5.22 2.05 -6.69
N VAL A 41 4.59 0.89 -6.89
CA VAL A 41 5.22 -0.41 -6.58
C VAL A 41 6.46 -0.64 -7.46
N LYS A 42 6.38 -0.36 -8.77
CA LYS A 42 7.55 -0.48 -9.67
C LYS A 42 8.71 0.41 -9.22
N ALA A 43 8.43 1.66 -8.83
CA ALA A 43 9.45 2.59 -8.35
C ALA A 43 10.10 2.09 -7.05
N ALA A 44 9.28 1.68 -6.07
CA ALA A 44 9.77 1.12 -4.81
C ALA A 44 10.64 -0.13 -5.05
N MET A 45 10.20 -1.04 -5.93
CA MET A 45 10.95 -2.25 -6.26
C MET A 45 12.25 -1.99 -7.02
N SER A 46 12.32 -0.92 -7.83
CA SER A 46 13.58 -0.51 -8.43
C SER A 46 14.58 -0.11 -7.34
N ILE A 47 14.16 0.74 -6.41
CA ILE A 47 15.02 1.24 -5.33
C ILE A 47 15.47 0.12 -4.39
N LEU A 48 14.53 -0.74 -3.98
CA LEU A 48 14.79 -1.79 -2.98
C LEU A 48 15.64 -2.93 -3.51
N ARG A 49 15.47 -3.32 -4.77
CA ARG A 49 16.33 -4.34 -5.39
C ARG A 49 17.78 -3.87 -5.52
N ASP A 50 17.98 -2.59 -5.77
CA ASP A 50 19.32 -2.02 -5.88
C ASP A 50 19.98 -1.81 -4.51
N SER A 51 19.22 -1.37 -3.50
CA SER A 51 19.76 -1.03 -2.18
C SER A 51 19.82 -2.21 -1.20
N LYS A 52 18.93 -3.19 -1.34
CA LYS A 52 18.78 -4.35 -0.43
C LYS A 52 18.57 -5.65 -1.23
N PRO A 53 19.52 -6.04 -2.11
CA PRO A 53 19.36 -7.19 -3.01
C PRO A 53 19.18 -8.53 -2.29
N GLU A 54 19.73 -8.69 -1.08
CA GLU A 54 19.59 -9.93 -0.30
C GLU A 54 18.14 -10.20 0.12
N SER A 55 17.43 -9.14 0.53
CA SER A 55 16.02 -9.24 0.96
C SER A 55 15.04 -9.09 -0.20
N TRP A 56 15.34 -8.21 -1.16
CA TRP A 56 14.40 -7.82 -2.21
C TRP A 56 14.75 -8.32 -3.61
N GLY A 57 15.91 -8.94 -3.83
CA GLY A 57 16.36 -9.39 -5.16
C GLY A 57 15.43 -10.38 -5.85
N ARG A 58 14.62 -11.11 -5.07
CA ARG A 58 13.58 -12.04 -5.55
C ARG A 58 12.19 -11.41 -5.72
N ALA A 59 12.05 -10.13 -5.40
CA ALA A 59 10.80 -9.40 -5.57
C ALA A 59 10.48 -9.17 -7.06
N ARG A 60 9.23 -9.40 -7.44
CA ARG A 60 8.70 -9.25 -8.79
C ARG A 60 7.33 -8.57 -8.72
N THR A 61 7.14 -7.53 -9.52
CA THR A 61 5.80 -6.99 -9.75
C THR A 61 5.04 -7.91 -10.69
N LYS A 62 3.83 -8.33 -10.32
CA LYS A 62 2.96 -9.18 -11.15
C LYS A 62 1.57 -8.55 -11.22
N ARG A 63 0.67 -9.16 -12.01
CA ARG A 63 -0.75 -8.76 -12.04
C ARG A 63 -1.53 -9.33 -10.85
N THR A 64 -1.12 -10.50 -10.36
CA THR A 64 -1.71 -11.17 -9.18
C THR A 64 -0.66 -12.11 -8.59
N PRO A 65 -0.12 -11.84 -7.39
CA PRO A 65 -0.31 -10.60 -6.61
C PRO A 65 0.34 -9.38 -7.27
N ASP A 66 0.04 -8.16 -6.80
CA ASP A 66 0.76 -6.95 -7.26
C ASP A 66 2.27 -7.06 -7.04
N LEU A 67 2.67 -7.65 -5.91
CA LEU A 67 4.04 -7.89 -5.53
C LEU A 67 4.22 -9.33 -5.02
N LEU A 68 5.11 -10.08 -5.66
CA LEU A 68 5.55 -11.39 -5.20
C LEU A 68 7.02 -11.35 -4.80
N ILE A 69 7.33 -11.75 -3.57
CA ILE A 69 8.68 -12.03 -3.08
C ILE A 69 8.78 -13.55 -2.98
N GLU A 70 9.46 -14.19 -3.94
CA GLU A 70 9.47 -15.65 -4.07
C GLU A 70 9.94 -16.34 -2.78
N GLY A 71 9.14 -17.29 -2.28
CA GLY A 71 9.41 -18.01 -1.04
C GLY A 71 9.22 -17.18 0.24
N ASP A 72 8.60 -16.00 0.16
CA ASP A 72 8.30 -15.17 1.34
C ASP A 72 6.86 -14.65 1.29
N TRP A 73 6.54 -13.76 0.35
CA TRP A 73 5.31 -12.97 0.35
C TRP A 73 4.58 -12.89 -0.99
N GLN A 74 3.26 -12.93 -0.96
CA GLN A 74 2.33 -12.47 -1.99
C GLN A 74 1.53 -11.28 -1.42
N ILE A 75 1.67 -10.11 -2.04
CA ILE A 75 1.20 -8.83 -1.49
C ILE A 75 0.32 -8.11 -2.51
N GLU A 76 -0.88 -7.75 -2.09
CA GLU A 76 -1.74 -6.79 -2.81
C GLU A 76 -1.50 -5.40 -2.23
N VAL A 77 -1.43 -4.39 -3.12
CA VAL A 77 -1.09 -3.02 -2.75
C VAL A 77 -2.27 -2.11 -3.04
N LYS A 78 -2.63 -1.26 -2.07
CA LYS A 78 -3.73 -0.30 -2.24
C LYS A 78 -3.33 1.12 -1.89
N LEU A 79 -3.87 2.07 -2.65
CA LEU A 79 -3.77 3.49 -2.37
C LEU A 79 -5.00 3.98 -1.60
N LEU A 80 -4.72 4.63 -0.47
CA LEU A 80 -5.71 5.34 0.32
C LEU A 80 -5.48 6.85 0.20
N ARG A 81 -6.11 7.46 -0.80
CA ARG A 81 -5.81 8.84 -1.22
C ARG A 81 -7.10 9.68 -1.28
N PRO A 82 -7.48 10.35 -0.18
CA PRO A 82 -8.71 11.15 -0.13
C PRO A 82 -8.73 12.36 -1.05
N TYR A 83 -7.57 12.83 -1.51
CA TYR A 83 -7.44 14.02 -2.36
C TYR A 83 -6.65 13.73 -3.62
N GLY A 84 -7.12 14.22 -4.76
CA GLY A 84 -6.38 14.20 -6.02
C GLY A 84 -5.27 15.24 -6.07
N ASP A 85 -4.48 15.21 -7.15
CA ASP A 85 -3.46 16.25 -7.40
C ASP A 85 -4.08 17.65 -7.38
N ASN A 86 -5.28 17.87 -7.92
CA ASN A 86 -5.94 19.18 -7.87
C ASN A 86 -6.45 19.63 -6.48
N ASN A 87 -6.08 18.96 -5.39
CA ASN A 87 -6.50 19.24 -4.01
C ASN A 87 -8.03 19.13 -3.79
N ARG A 88 -8.76 18.48 -4.70
CA ARG A 88 -10.18 18.13 -4.52
C ARG A 88 -10.30 16.73 -3.93
N ILE A 89 -11.39 16.51 -3.19
CA ILE A 89 -11.71 15.18 -2.64
C ILE A 89 -11.86 14.20 -3.82
N ALA A 90 -11.15 13.10 -3.77
CA ALA A 90 -11.28 12.01 -4.73
C ALA A 90 -12.63 11.32 -4.55
N GLU A 91 -13.24 10.85 -5.61
CA GLU A 91 -14.44 10.01 -5.49
C GLU A 91 -14.03 8.60 -5.07
N ASN A 92 -14.87 7.94 -4.26
CA ASN A 92 -14.75 6.52 -3.91
C ASN A 92 -13.43 6.07 -3.26
N TRP A 93 -12.57 6.98 -2.78
CA TRP A 93 -11.24 6.63 -2.22
C TRP A 93 -11.29 5.62 -1.07
N SER A 94 -12.35 5.64 -0.25
CA SER A 94 -12.52 4.69 0.85
C SER A 94 -12.99 3.31 0.37
N GLN A 95 -13.59 3.21 -0.81
CA GLN A 95 -14.04 1.94 -1.38
C GLN A 95 -12.87 1.04 -1.76
N ASN A 96 -11.69 1.62 -2.06
CA ASN A 96 -10.44 0.89 -2.27
C ASN A 96 -10.07 -0.01 -1.06
N LEU A 97 -10.59 0.29 0.13
CA LEU A 97 -10.41 -0.54 1.31
C LEU A 97 -11.69 -1.30 1.67
N LEU A 98 -12.84 -0.61 1.66
CA LEU A 98 -14.03 -1.04 2.39
C LEU A 98 -15.09 -1.77 1.57
N HIS A 99 -14.93 -1.92 0.25
CA HIS A 99 -15.93 -2.59 -0.57
C HIS A 99 -15.90 -4.12 -0.36
N PRO A 100 -16.90 -4.76 0.29
CA PRO A 100 -16.75 -6.12 0.85
C PRO A 100 -17.07 -7.25 -0.13
N TYR A 101 -17.53 -6.93 -1.35
CA TYR A 101 -17.99 -7.94 -2.29
C TYR A 101 -16.85 -8.56 -3.10
N ALA A 102 -16.85 -9.88 -3.21
CA ALA A 102 -15.87 -10.64 -3.98
C ALA A 102 -15.86 -10.19 -5.46
N GLY A 103 -14.67 -10.21 -6.07
CA GLY A 103 -14.46 -9.75 -7.45
C GLY A 103 -14.21 -8.24 -7.58
N ASN A 104 -14.30 -7.48 -6.49
CA ASN A 104 -13.84 -6.10 -6.44
C ASN A 104 -12.33 -6.01 -6.13
N GLU A 105 -11.70 -4.91 -6.53
CA GLU A 105 -10.27 -4.61 -6.34
C GLU A 105 -10.01 -3.83 -5.04
N SER A 106 -10.79 -4.08 -3.98
CA SER A 106 -10.62 -3.47 -2.66
C SER A 106 -9.73 -4.34 -1.76
N CYS A 107 -9.21 -3.77 -0.66
CA CYS A 107 -8.48 -4.57 0.35
C CYS A 107 -9.29 -5.77 0.86
N LEU A 108 -10.59 -5.60 1.11
CA LEU A 108 -11.47 -6.70 1.53
C LEU A 108 -11.61 -7.78 0.44
N GLY A 109 -11.77 -7.38 -0.82
CA GLY A 109 -11.78 -8.30 -1.96
C GLY A 109 -10.44 -9.01 -2.15
N ASP A 110 -9.35 -8.29 -1.95
CA ASP A 110 -7.97 -8.77 -2.05
C ASP A 110 -7.63 -9.79 -0.97
N CYS A 111 -8.13 -9.62 0.26
CA CYS A 111 -8.03 -10.66 1.29
C CYS A 111 -8.64 -11.98 0.80
N LEU A 112 -9.88 -11.94 0.27
CA LEU A 112 -10.55 -13.14 -0.26
C LEU A 112 -9.80 -13.74 -1.45
N LYS A 113 -9.21 -12.90 -2.31
CA LYS A 113 -8.39 -13.31 -3.46
C LYS A 113 -7.13 -14.03 -3.00
N LEU A 114 -6.40 -13.45 -2.05
CA LEU A 114 -5.17 -14.01 -1.49
C LEU A 114 -5.43 -15.33 -0.75
N LEU A 115 -6.53 -15.44 -0.01
CA LEU A 115 -6.89 -16.68 0.70
C LEU A 115 -7.17 -17.86 -0.25
N ARG A 116 -7.65 -17.58 -1.46
CA ARG A 116 -7.88 -18.59 -2.52
C ARG A 116 -6.62 -18.94 -3.30
N SER A 117 -5.52 -18.23 -3.10
CA SER A 117 -4.25 -18.51 -3.77
C SER A 117 -3.65 -19.82 -3.28
N GLU A 118 -3.32 -20.72 -4.20
CA GLU A 118 -2.64 -22.01 -3.94
C GLU A 118 -1.13 -21.85 -3.72
N ARG A 119 -0.63 -20.62 -3.73
CA ARG A 119 0.76 -20.28 -3.44
C ARG A 119 1.11 -20.54 -1.97
N GLN A 120 2.35 -20.93 -1.72
CA GLN A 120 2.87 -21.22 -0.38
C GLN A 120 3.39 -19.96 0.34
N GLU A 121 3.63 -18.87 -0.38
CA GLU A 121 4.05 -17.60 0.22
C GLU A 121 2.99 -17.01 1.15
N ARG A 122 3.44 -16.33 2.20
CA ARG A 122 2.59 -15.59 3.14
C ARG A 122 1.84 -14.50 2.42
N ARG A 123 0.66 -14.15 2.91
CA ARG A 123 -0.28 -13.25 2.22
C ARG A 123 -0.31 -11.91 2.92
N GLY A 124 -0.18 -10.82 2.18
CA GLY A 124 -0.11 -9.48 2.75
C GLY A 124 -1.00 -8.47 2.04
N ILE A 125 -1.55 -7.53 2.81
CA ILE A 125 -2.15 -6.31 2.30
C ILE A 125 -1.24 -5.15 2.70
N LEU A 126 -0.76 -4.40 1.72
CA LEU A 126 0.01 -3.18 1.91
C LEU A 126 -0.83 -1.97 1.48
N VAL A 127 -1.10 -1.05 2.39
CA VAL A 127 -1.80 0.19 2.07
C VAL A 127 -0.84 1.36 2.16
N VAL A 128 -0.80 2.18 1.12
CA VAL A 128 -0.11 3.47 1.14
C VAL A 128 -1.14 4.58 1.13
N GLY A 129 -1.25 5.25 2.26
CA GLY A 129 -2.14 6.37 2.49
C GLY A 129 -1.44 7.71 2.33
N TYR A 130 -2.11 8.72 1.78
CA TYR A 130 -1.58 10.08 1.68
C TYR A 130 -2.45 11.11 2.40
N GLU A 131 -1.82 11.99 3.17
CA GLU A 131 -2.46 13.07 3.93
C GLU A 131 -1.79 14.43 3.66
N HIS A 132 -2.55 15.50 3.90
CA HIS A 132 -2.01 16.85 4.06
C HIS A 132 -1.25 17.00 5.37
N ASN A 133 -0.43 18.04 5.46
CA ASN A 133 0.09 18.56 6.72
C ASN A 133 -0.22 20.07 6.84
N PRO A 134 -1.15 20.49 7.73
CA PRO A 134 -1.91 19.68 8.69
C PRO A 134 -2.97 18.78 8.03
N CYS A 135 -3.28 17.65 8.67
CA CYS A 135 -4.21 16.65 8.15
C CYS A 135 -5.64 17.21 7.99
N LYS A 136 -6.21 17.05 6.80
CA LYS A 136 -7.60 17.46 6.49
C LYS A 136 -8.61 16.31 6.60
N THR A 137 -8.21 15.12 6.16
CA THR A 137 -9.03 13.90 6.22
C THR A 137 -8.19 12.79 6.84
N PRO A 138 -8.43 12.42 8.11
CA PRO A 138 -7.66 11.37 8.77
C PRO A 138 -7.94 10.01 8.14
N LEU A 139 -6.89 9.22 7.90
CA LEU A 139 -7.03 7.89 7.30
C LEU A 139 -7.47 6.80 8.27
N GLU A 140 -7.27 7.03 9.57
CA GLU A 140 -7.48 6.03 10.62
C GLU A 140 -8.89 5.41 10.66
N PRO A 141 -10.00 6.16 10.48
CA PRO A 141 -11.32 5.54 10.42
C PRO A 141 -11.48 4.52 9.29
N CYS A 142 -10.83 4.76 8.14
CA CYS A 142 -10.90 3.85 7.00
C CYS A 142 -10.05 2.59 7.25
N LEU A 143 -8.82 2.75 7.77
CA LEU A 143 -7.93 1.64 8.10
C LEU A 143 -8.55 0.72 9.17
N ARG A 144 -9.10 1.30 10.24
CA ARG A 144 -9.84 0.54 11.27
C ARG A 144 -11.13 -0.07 10.75
N GLY A 145 -11.83 0.63 9.85
CA GLY A 145 -13.01 0.09 9.18
C GLY A 145 -12.68 -1.19 8.41
N PHE A 146 -11.56 -1.20 7.69
CA PHE A 146 -11.07 -2.38 6.99
C PHE A 146 -10.82 -3.54 7.96
N GLU A 147 -10.10 -3.31 9.06
CA GLU A 147 -9.82 -4.34 10.07
C GLU A 147 -11.10 -4.94 10.68
N ILE A 148 -12.06 -4.08 11.03
CA ILE A 148 -13.33 -4.50 11.62
C ILE A 148 -14.16 -5.31 10.62
N LEU A 149 -14.27 -4.85 9.38
CA LEU A 149 -15.06 -5.52 8.34
C LEU A 149 -14.42 -6.85 7.91
N ALA A 150 -13.09 -6.89 7.75
CA ALA A 150 -12.36 -8.12 7.42
C ALA A 150 -12.70 -9.22 8.43
N LYS A 151 -12.59 -8.91 9.72
CA LYS A 151 -12.89 -9.86 10.80
C LYS A 151 -14.37 -10.16 10.94
N SER A 152 -15.21 -9.13 11.04
CA SER A 152 -16.58 -9.26 11.52
C SER A 152 -17.57 -9.67 10.43
N ILE A 153 -17.27 -9.37 9.16
CA ILE A 153 -18.15 -9.65 8.03
C ILE A 153 -17.59 -10.78 7.17
N LEU A 154 -16.29 -10.78 6.90
CA LEU A 154 -15.67 -11.77 6.01
C LEU A 154 -15.05 -12.96 6.76
N GLY A 155 -14.92 -12.88 8.09
CA GLY A 155 -14.27 -13.92 8.88
C GLY A 155 -12.76 -14.04 8.62
N VAL A 156 -12.16 -13.00 8.04
CA VAL A 156 -10.73 -12.94 7.72
C VAL A 156 -9.95 -12.51 8.95
N GLU A 157 -8.91 -13.27 9.31
CA GLU A 157 -7.99 -12.93 10.38
C GLU A 157 -6.77 -12.18 9.82
N LEU A 158 -6.60 -10.94 10.28
CA LEU A 158 -5.43 -10.11 9.99
C LEU A 158 -4.46 -10.13 11.18
N SER A 159 -3.16 -10.03 10.91
CA SER A 159 -2.18 -9.73 11.96
C SER A 159 -2.45 -8.36 12.59
N LYS A 160 -1.69 -8.03 13.64
CA LYS A 160 -1.55 -6.64 14.04
C LYS A 160 -1.05 -5.80 12.84
N ARG A 161 -1.60 -4.60 12.68
CA ARG A 161 -1.12 -3.60 11.73
C ARG A 161 0.29 -3.15 12.13
N GLU A 162 1.24 -3.31 11.20
CA GLU A 162 2.50 -2.56 11.25
C GLU A 162 2.35 -1.29 10.42
N GLU A 163 2.91 -0.18 10.89
CA GLU A 163 2.76 1.10 10.22
C GLU A 163 3.98 2.01 10.40
N VAL A 164 4.37 2.66 9.31
CA VAL A 164 5.35 3.76 9.31
C VAL A 164 4.71 5.01 8.72
N VAL A 165 4.95 6.15 9.37
CA VAL A 165 4.50 7.46 8.92
C VAL A 165 5.70 8.27 8.45
N CYS A 166 5.67 8.69 7.18
CA CYS A 166 6.67 9.54 6.56
C CYS A 166 6.10 10.95 6.39
N THR A 167 6.81 11.97 6.87
CA THR A 167 6.40 13.37 6.74
C THR A 167 7.38 14.14 5.86
N GLY A 168 6.94 15.26 5.29
CA GLY A 168 7.80 16.15 4.52
C GLY A 168 8.00 15.70 3.08
N LEU A 169 7.02 14.97 2.53
CA LEU A 169 6.98 14.67 1.10
C LEU A 169 6.81 15.95 0.29
N ILE A 170 7.39 15.97 -0.90
CA ILE A 170 7.51 17.18 -1.72
C ILE A 170 6.19 17.59 -2.38
N HIS A 171 5.25 16.64 -2.53
CA HIS A 171 3.99 16.93 -3.22
C HIS A 171 3.12 17.88 -2.38
N PRO A 172 2.59 18.98 -2.96
CA PRO A 172 1.88 20.01 -2.20
C PRO A 172 0.55 19.58 -1.56
N VAL A 173 0.01 18.42 -1.93
CA VAL A 173 -1.23 17.85 -1.35
C VAL A 173 -0.96 16.58 -0.53
N HIS A 174 0.06 15.81 -0.92
CA HIS A 174 0.36 14.49 -0.36
C HIS A 174 1.65 14.59 0.45
N GLN A 175 1.59 15.34 1.54
CA GLN A 175 2.76 15.78 2.31
C GLN A 175 3.19 14.76 3.38
N VAL A 176 2.29 13.82 3.69
CA VAL A 176 2.50 12.72 4.63
C VAL A 176 2.10 11.43 3.92
N ALA A 177 2.92 10.39 4.03
CA ALA A 177 2.55 9.02 3.67
C ALA A 177 2.44 8.15 4.93
N ARG A 178 1.38 7.33 4.99
CA ARG A 178 1.23 6.26 5.97
C ARG A 178 1.34 4.94 5.23
N VAL A 179 2.35 4.14 5.53
CA VAL A 179 2.52 2.81 4.94
C VAL A 179 2.09 1.80 6.00
N SER A 180 0.96 1.14 5.76
CA SER A 180 0.36 0.18 6.70
C SER A 180 0.39 -1.22 6.10
N PHE A 181 0.67 -2.24 6.90
CA PHE A 181 0.71 -3.62 6.44
C PHE A 181 0.01 -4.57 7.42
N TRP A 182 -0.65 -5.57 6.85
CA TRP A 182 -1.23 -6.70 7.56
C TRP A 182 -0.88 -7.99 6.85
N GLU A 183 -0.54 -9.02 7.62
CA GLU A 183 -0.57 -10.39 7.14
C GLU A 183 -2.02 -10.91 7.17
N VAL A 184 -2.42 -11.59 6.10
CA VAL A 184 -3.70 -12.28 5.98
C VAL A 184 -3.48 -13.74 6.38
N VAL A 185 -3.94 -14.10 7.58
CA VAL A 185 -3.63 -15.39 8.22
C VAL A 185 -4.65 -16.47 7.86
N LYS A 186 -5.94 -16.12 7.84
CA LYS A 186 -7.04 -17.05 7.60
C LYS A 186 -8.24 -16.37 6.97
#